data_AF-A0A354K5E4-F1
#
_entry.id   AF-A0A354K5E4-F1
#
_cell.length_a   1.000
_cell.length_b   1.000
_cell.length_c   1.000
_cell.angle_alpha   90.00
_cell.angle_beta   90.00
_cell.angle_gamma   90.00
#
_symmetry.space_group_name_H-M   'P 1'
#
loop_
_entity.id
_entity.type
_entity.pdbx_description
1 polymer ?
#
loop_
_entity_poly.entity_id
_entity_poly.type
_entity_poly.pdbx_seq_one_letter_code
_entity_poly.pdbx_strand_id
1 'polypeptide(L)'
;MEQAQMAAIYDRYKNTVYRTAVAYCRNVQDAEDITHDVFIARFTHEAAFPDDEAEKAWLLRVTVNKCKNLLKSFRRRFTVHLDEALNVCETPAEHAVLDAVSGLPAKYRIIVHLYYYEGYSVKEIAQMVKRSESAVQTQLYRARKLLKAELGEEFES
;
A
#
# COMPACT_ATOMS: atom_id res chain seq x y z
N MET A 1 13.05 -5.45 -23.63
CA MET A 1 13.64 -4.48 -22.69
C MET A 1 15.05 -4.91 -22.38
N GLU A 2 16.03 -4.02 -22.39
CA GLU A 2 17.43 -4.35 -22.08
C GLU A 2 17.62 -4.54 -20.56
N GLN A 3 18.58 -5.38 -20.13
CA GLN A 3 18.80 -5.67 -18.70
C GLN A 3 19.08 -4.42 -17.86
N ALA A 4 19.86 -3.47 -18.38
CA ALA A 4 20.16 -2.22 -17.69
C ALA A 4 18.90 -1.35 -17.47
N GLN A 5 17.96 -1.37 -18.42
CA GLN A 5 16.70 -0.64 -18.30
C GLN A 5 15.79 -1.29 -17.24
N MET A 6 15.75 -2.63 -17.18
CA MET A 6 14.99 -3.35 -16.15
C MET A 6 15.52 -3.05 -14.74
N ALA A 7 16.85 -3.04 -14.57
CA ALA A 7 17.48 -2.70 -13.29
C ALA A 7 17.16 -1.27 -12.86
N ALA A 8 17.23 -0.30 -13.77
CA ALA A 8 16.90 1.10 -13.48
C ALA A 8 15.44 1.28 -13.04
N ILE A 9 14.49 0.61 -13.72
CA ILE A 9 13.07 0.61 -13.33
C ILE A 9 12.88 -0.04 -11.96
N TYR A 10 13.54 -1.18 -11.72
CA TYR A 10 13.46 -1.89 -10.45
C TYR A 10 13.95 -1.02 -9.30
N ASP A 11 15.17 -0.47 -9.39
CA ASP A 11 15.75 0.35 -8.34
C ASP A 11 14.95 1.62 -8.06
N ARG A 12 14.34 2.20 -9.10
CA ARG A 12 13.48 3.38 -8.96
C ARG A 12 12.21 3.10 -8.15
N TYR A 13 11.53 1.98 -8.41
CA TYR A 13 10.19 1.75 -7.87
C TYR A 13 10.11 0.67 -6.78
N LYS A 14 11.17 -0.11 -6.53
CA LYS A 14 11.13 -1.26 -5.61
C LYS A 14 10.64 -0.87 -4.22
N ASN A 15 11.14 0.24 -3.68
CA ASN A 15 10.78 0.70 -2.34
C ASN A 15 9.31 1.14 -2.28
N THR A 16 8.82 1.88 -3.27
CA THR A 16 7.42 2.31 -3.38
C THR A 16 6.48 1.10 -3.45
N VAL A 17 6.77 0.15 -4.34
CA VAL A 17 5.95 -1.06 -4.52
C VAL A 17 5.95 -1.90 -3.24
N TYR A 18 7.13 -2.14 -2.66
CA TYR A 18 7.28 -2.94 -1.46
C TYR A 18 6.59 -2.31 -0.25
N ARG A 19 6.83 -1.01 0.03
CA ARG A 19 6.19 -0.29 1.15
C ARG A 19 4.66 -0.29 1.01
N THR A 20 4.14 -0.14 -0.21
CA THR A 20 2.70 -0.24 -0.48
C THR A 20 2.17 -1.65 -0.19
N ALA A 21 2.89 -2.70 -0.60
CA ALA A 21 2.50 -4.07 -0.35
C ALA A 21 2.50 -4.41 1.15
N VAL A 22 3.55 -3.99 1.89
CA VAL A 22 3.65 -4.13 3.35
C VAL A 22 2.50 -3.42 4.05
N ALA A 23 2.20 -2.17 3.66
CA ALA A 23 1.07 -1.42 4.21
C ALA A 23 -0.26 -2.17 4.06
N TYR A 24 -0.43 -2.93 2.97
CA TYR A 24 -1.65 -3.67 2.70
C TYR A 24 -1.71 -5.04 3.40
N CYS A 25 -0.64 -5.84 3.33
CA CYS A 25 -0.65 -7.26 3.70
C CYS A 25 -0.17 -7.55 5.13
N ARG A 26 0.69 -6.69 5.73
CA ARG A 26 1.38 -6.92 7.01
C ARG A 26 2.24 -8.20 7.12
N ASN A 27 2.36 -8.97 6.05
CA ASN A 27 3.22 -10.14 5.98
C ASN A 27 4.36 -9.83 5.00
N VAL A 28 5.60 -9.98 5.47
CA VAL A 28 6.81 -9.74 4.68
C VAL A 28 6.86 -10.66 3.46
N GLN A 29 6.58 -11.95 3.64
CA GLN A 29 6.61 -12.94 2.56
C GLN A 29 5.57 -12.59 1.47
N ASP A 30 4.34 -12.27 1.89
CA ASP A 30 3.30 -11.85 0.95
C ASP A 30 3.68 -10.53 0.24
N ALA A 31 4.35 -9.60 0.93
CA ALA A 31 4.78 -8.34 0.35
C ALA A 31 5.92 -8.52 -0.66
N GLU A 32 6.89 -9.39 -0.37
CA GLU A 32 7.97 -9.77 -1.29
C GLU A 32 7.40 -10.45 -2.54
N ASP A 33 6.52 -11.44 -2.35
CA ASP A 33 5.86 -12.16 -3.44
C ASP A 33 5.08 -11.20 -4.34
N ILE A 34 4.28 -10.31 -3.75
CA ILE A 34 3.53 -9.30 -4.50
C ILE A 34 4.48 -8.36 -5.24
N THR A 35 5.58 -7.95 -4.62
CA THR A 35 6.58 -7.07 -5.25
C THR A 35 7.19 -7.74 -6.49
N HIS A 36 7.63 -9.00 -6.37
CA HIS A 36 8.13 -9.78 -7.51
C HIS A 36 7.09 -9.86 -8.63
N ASP A 37 5.87 -10.21 -8.29
CA ASP A 37 4.74 -10.34 -9.19
C ASP A 37 4.39 -9.03 -9.93
N VAL A 38 4.52 -7.89 -9.25
CA VAL A 38 4.31 -6.55 -9.83
C VAL A 38 5.39 -6.24 -10.85
N PHE A 39 6.66 -6.54 -10.56
CA PHE A 39 7.75 -6.31 -11.50
C PHE A 39 7.71 -7.25 -12.70
N ILE A 40 7.32 -8.52 -12.51
CA ILE A 40 7.04 -9.42 -13.63
C ILE A 40 5.95 -8.82 -14.52
N ALA A 41 4.83 -8.37 -13.93
CA ALA A 41 3.77 -7.71 -14.68
C ALA A 41 4.28 -6.45 -15.41
N ARG A 42 5.15 -5.67 -14.78
CA ARG A 42 5.74 -4.45 -15.38
C ARG A 42 6.62 -4.77 -16.59
N PHE A 43 7.48 -5.78 -16.49
CA PHE A 43 8.42 -6.15 -17.55
C PHE A 43 7.76 -6.89 -18.71
N THR A 44 6.59 -7.48 -18.46
CA THR A 44 5.72 -8.10 -19.48
C THR A 44 4.67 -7.12 -20.03
N HIS A 45 4.59 -5.90 -19.50
CA HIS A 45 3.69 -4.88 -20.00
C HIS A 45 4.22 -4.25 -21.28
N GLU A 46 3.46 -4.36 -22.37
CA GLU A 46 3.88 -3.90 -23.69
C GLU A 46 3.62 -2.41 -23.93
N ALA A 47 2.67 -1.80 -23.20
CA ALA A 47 2.34 -0.39 -23.41
C ALA A 47 3.37 0.53 -22.76
N ALA A 48 3.75 1.59 -23.48
CA ALA A 48 4.60 2.64 -22.95
C ALA A 48 3.83 3.53 -21.97
N PHE A 49 4.52 4.00 -20.95
CA PHE A 49 4.02 5.03 -20.05
C PHE A 49 4.40 6.41 -20.59
N PRO A 50 3.50 7.40 -20.50
CA PRO A 50 3.80 8.76 -20.96
C PRO A 50 4.89 9.43 -20.12
N ASP A 51 4.94 9.12 -18.82
CA ASP A 51 5.91 9.66 -17.86
C ASP A 51 6.09 8.69 -16.67
N ASP A 52 7.07 9.02 -15.80
CA ASP A 52 7.42 8.24 -14.61
C ASP A 52 6.25 8.18 -13.59
N GLU A 53 5.40 9.22 -13.52
CA GLU A 53 4.29 9.27 -12.58
C GLU A 53 3.14 8.34 -13.01
N ALA A 54 2.87 8.26 -14.31
CA ALA A 54 1.92 7.32 -14.88
C ALA A 54 2.38 5.87 -14.69
N GLU A 55 3.68 5.61 -14.81
CA GLU A 55 4.28 4.30 -14.51
C GLU A 55 4.15 3.96 -13.03
N LYS A 56 4.50 4.89 -12.13
CA LYS A 56 4.34 4.75 -10.69
C LYS A 56 2.89 4.45 -10.30
N ALA A 57 1.94 5.23 -10.82
CA ALA A 57 0.51 5.06 -10.57
C ALA A 57 0.00 3.71 -11.09
N TRP A 58 0.52 3.22 -12.22
CA TRP A 58 0.20 1.90 -12.73
C TRP A 58 0.74 0.80 -11.81
N LEU A 59 2.00 0.89 -11.40
CA LEU A 59 2.63 -0.07 -10.47
C LEU A 59 1.82 -0.16 -9.17
N LEU A 60 1.51 0.98 -8.54
CA LEU A 60 0.72 1.04 -7.32
C LEU A 60 -0.68 0.44 -7.50
N ARG A 61 -1.33 0.68 -8.64
CA ARG A 61 -2.62 0.08 -8.97
C ARG A 61 -2.51 -1.44 -9.09
N VAL A 62 -1.45 -1.97 -9.72
CA VAL A 62 -1.22 -3.43 -9.81
C VAL A 62 -0.99 -4.01 -8.42
N THR A 63 -0.14 -3.38 -7.61
CA THR A 63 0.14 -3.77 -6.21
C THR A 63 -1.16 -3.86 -5.40
N VAL A 64 -1.96 -2.79 -5.37
CA VAL A 64 -3.24 -2.75 -4.63
C VAL A 64 -4.19 -3.86 -5.09
N ASN A 65 -4.28 -4.12 -6.40
CA ASN A 65 -5.15 -5.17 -6.92
C ASN A 65 -4.67 -6.57 -6.49
N LYS A 66 -3.36 -6.84 -6.54
CA LYS A 66 -2.78 -8.12 -6.10
C LYS A 66 -2.99 -8.34 -4.59
N CYS A 67 -2.72 -7.34 -3.76
CA CYS A 67 -2.95 -7.42 -2.32
C CYS A 67 -4.44 -7.69 -2.00
N LYS A 68 -5.36 -7.00 -2.70
CA LYS A 68 -6.80 -7.20 -2.55
C LYS A 68 -7.23 -8.62 -2.95
N ASN A 69 -6.67 -9.16 -4.04
CA ASN A 69 -6.95 -10.51 -4.50
C ASN A 69 -6.45 -11.56 -3.51
N LEU A 70 -5.24 -11.37 -2.98
CA LEU A 70 -4.66 -12.23 -1.96
C LEU A 70 -5.57 -12.30 -0.72
N LEU A 71 -5.93 -11.16 -0.13
CA LEU A 71 -6.84 -11.10 1.03
C LEU A 71 -8.23 -11.68 0.73
N LYS A 72 -8.76 -11.46 -0.48
CA LYS A 72 -10.04 -12.07 -0.88
C LYS A 72 -9.93 -13.59 -0.97
N SER A 73 -8.79 -14.11 -1.45
CA SER A 73 -8.55 -15.55 -1.53
C SER A 73 -8.41 -16.16 -0.14
N PHE A 74 -7.72 -15.49 0.79
CA PHE A 74 -7.65 -15.90 2.19
C PHE A 74 -9.02 -15.92 2.85
N ARG A 75 -9.84 -14.87 2.71
CA ARG A 75 -11.20 -14.83 3.27
C ARG A 75 -12.15 -15.87 2.68
N ARG A 76 -11.91 -16.32 1.45
CA ARG A 76 -12.67 -17.42 0.83
C ARG A 76 -12.22 -18.78 1.34
N ARG A 77 -10.94 -18.94 1.69
CA ARG A 77 -10.37 -20.19 2.25
C ARG A 77 -10.58 -20.30 3.76
N PHE A 78 -10.58 -19.18 4.47
CA PHE A 78 -10.67 -19.06 5.91
C PHE A 78 -11.84 -18.16 6.28
N THR A 79 -12.99 -18.76 6.57
CA THR A 79 -14.18 -18.06 7.09
C THR A 79 -14.03 -17.79 8.59
N VAL A 80 -12.88 -17.27 9.06
CA VAL A 80 -12.68 -16.75 10.43
C VAL A 80 -11.67 -15.61 10.40
N HIS A 81 -11.91 -14.58 11.22
CA HIS A 81 -11.09 -13.38 11.40
C HIS A 81 -9.64 -13.74 11.75
N LEU A 82 -8.69 -13.18 11.00
CA LEU A 82 -7.27 -13.21 11.36
C LEU A 82 -6.77 -11.78 11.51
N ASP A 83 -6.74 -11.33 12.76
CA ASP A 83 -5.80 -10.32 13.25
C ASP A 83 -4.53 -11.09 13.62
N GLU A 84 -3.47 -10.92 12.83
CA GLU A 84 -2.13 -11.30 13.26
C GLU A 84 -1.15 -10.23 12.77
N ALA A 85 -0.33 -9.76 13.70
CA ALA A 85 0.54 -8.60 13.60
C ALA A 85 2.00 -9.03 13.44
N LEU A 86 2.75 -8.33 12.59
CA LEU A 86 4.20 -8.27 12.63
C LEU A 86 4.66 -6.83 12.37
N ASN A 87 5.61 -6.37 13.22
CA ASN A 87 6.39 -5.15 13.09
C ASN A 87 7.64 -5.44 12.26
N VAL A 88 7.96 -4.56 11.30
CA VAL A 88 9.31 -4.49 10.73
C VAL A 88 9.70 -3.01 10.55
N CYS A 89 10.79 -2.63 11.23
CA CYS A 89 11.51 -1.37 11.12
C CYS A 89 12.25 -1.24 9.79
N GLU A 90 12.35 -0.01 9.27
CA GLU A 90 13.63 0.56 8.80
C GLU A 90 13.62 2.11 8.81
N THR A 91 14.59 2.70 9.53
CA THR A 91 14.99 4.13 9.73
C THR A 91 14.22 5.03 10.73
N PRO A 92 14.91 5.72 11.69
CA PRO A 92 14.30 6.21 12.94
C PRO A 92 13.41 7.46 12.84
N ALA A 93 13.44 8.20 11.73
CA ALA A 93 12.72 9.47 11.60
C ALA A 93 11.33 9.32 10.91
N GLU A 94 11.09 8.22 10.20
CA GLU A 94 9.83 7.94 9.49
C GLU A 94 8.87 7.02 10.27
N HIS A 95 9.31 6.51 11.44
CA HIS A 95 8.61 5.49 12.24
C HIS A 95 7.29 5.94 12.85
N ALA A 96 7.18 7.18 13.34
CA ALA A 96 5.98 7.62 14.06
C ALA A 96 4.69 7.54 13.23
N VAL A 97 4.77 7.80 11.92
CA VAL A 97 3.60 7.71 11.02
C VAL A 97 3.32 6.26 10.64
N LEU A 98 4.35 5.47 10.36
CA LEU A 98 4.22 4.05 9.99
C LEU A 98 3.73 3.18 11.16
N ASP A 99 4.18 3.45 12.38
CA ASP A 99 3.77 2.75 13.59
C ASP A 99 2.33 3.10 13.98
N ALA A 100 1.96 4.38 13.98
CA ALA A 100 0.58 4.79 14.21
C ALA A 100 -0.37 4.21 13.14
N VAL A 101 0.10 4.11 11.90
CA VAL A 101 -0.67 3.52 10.79
C VAL A 101 -0.70 1.99 10.85
N SER A 102 0.23 1.34 11.55
CA SER A 102 0.24 -0.11 11.77
C SER A 102 -0.93 -0.57 12.65
N GLY A 103 -1.36 0.23 13.62
CA GLY A 103 -2.55 -0.01 14.44
C GLY A 103 -3.88 0.10 13.67
N LEU A 104 -3.88 0.72 12.48
CA LEU A 104 -5.10 0.86 11.70
C LEU A 104 -5.53 -0.45 11.00
N PRO A 105 -6.84 -0.76 10.95
CA PRO A 105 -7.36 -1.79 10.07
C PRO A 105 -6.89 -1.61 8.62
N ALA A 106 -6.57 -2.72 7.94
CA ALA A 106 -5.97 -2.72 6.59
C ALA A 106 -6.68 -1.82 5.56
N LYS A 107 -8.03 -1.75 5.63
CA LYS A 107 -8.86 -0.91 4.76
C LYS A 107 -8.65 0.60 4.93
N TYR A 108 -8.08 1.05 6.05
CA TYR A 108 -7.76 2.45 6.32
C TYR A 108 -6.29 2.73 6.07
N ARG A 109 -5.41 1.81 6.46
CA ARG A 109 -3.95 1.92 6.27
C ARG A 109 -3.55 2.20 4.83
N ILE A 110 -4.09 1.44 3.86
CA ILE A 110 -3.76 1.68 2.45
C ILE A 110 -4.20 3.07 1.97
N ILE A 111 -5.34 3.57 2.45
CA ILE A 111 -5.86 4.87 2.05
C ILE A 111 -4.98 5.99 2.64
N VAL A 112 -4.55 5.84 3.89
CA VAL A 112 -3.62 6.77 4.55
C VAL A 112 -2.25 6.76 3.86
N HIS A 113 -1.72 5.58 3.54
CA HIS A 113 -0.45 5.43 2.83
C HIS A 113 -0.50 6.10 1.46
N LEU A 114 -1.50 5.79 0.64
CA LEU A 114 -1.61 6.40 -0.68
C LEU A 114 -1.81 7.93 -0.62
N TYR A 115 -2.47 8.45 0.42
CA TYR A 115 -2.73 9.89 0.55
C TYR A 115 -1.55 10.67 1.11
N TYR A 116 -1.03 10.29 2.29
CA TYR A 116 0.00 11.08 2.97
C TYR A 116 1.42 10.69 2.58
N TYR A 117 1.65 9.42 2.28
CA TYR A 117 2.99 8.93 1.95
C TYR A 117 3.26 9.02 0.44
N GLU A 118 2.31 8.59 -0.38
CA GLU A 118 2.46 8.66 -1.85
C GLU A 118 1.96 9.96 -2.48
N GLY A 119 1.16 10.76 -1.76
CA GLY A 119 0.70 12.08 -2.22
C GLY A 119 -0.51 12.08 -3.17
N TYR A 120 -1.20 10.95 -3.36
CA TYR A 120 -2.34 10.88 -4.28
C TYR A 120 -3.59 11.58 -3.74
N SER A 121 -4.34 12.22 -4.63
CA SER A 121 -5.63 12.81 -4.32
C SER A 121 -6.70 11.74 -4.03
N VAL A 122 -7.77 12.15 -3.34
CA VAL A 122 -8.95 11.29 -3.08
C VAL A 122 -9.48 10.65 -4.37
N LYS A 123 -9.52 11.42 -5.45
CA LYS A 123 -10.01 10.98 -6.76
C LYS A 123 -9.13 9.89 -7.36
N GLU A 124 -7.81 10.06 -7.33
CA GLU A 124 -6.87 9.07 -7.84
C GLU A 124 -6.90 7.80 -7.00
N ILE A 125 -6.93 7.93 -5.67
CA ILE A 125 -7.05 6.79 -4.75
C ILE A 125 -8.33 6.01 -5.05
N ALA A 126 -9.47 6.69 -5.20
CA ALA A 126 -10.75 6.06 -5.52
C ALA A 126 -10.68 5.19 -6.79
N GLN A 127 -9.99 5.68 -7.82
CA GLN A 127 -9.75 4.93 -9.04
C GLN A 127 -8.82 3.73 -8.82
N MET A 128 -7.73 3.91 -8.06
CA MET A 128 -6.78 2.84 -7.74
C MET A 128 -7.41 1.69 -6.95
N VAL A 129 -8.18 2.01 -5.89
CA VAL A 129 -8.81 0.99 -5.03
C VAL A 129 -10.15 0.47 -5.55
N LYS A 130 -10.66 1.07 -6.63
CA LYS A 130 -11.98 0.82 -7.25
C LYS A 130 -13.14 1.01 -6.26
N ARG A 131 -13.24 2.22 -5.68
CA ARG A 131 -14.28 2.66 -4.73
C ARG A 131 -14.77 4.06 -5.10
N SER A 132 -15.87 4.52 -4.49
CA SER A 132 -16.33 5.90 -4.67
C SER A 132 -15.42 6.88 -3.91
N GLU A 133 -15.33 8.12 -4.41
CA GLU A 133 -14.62 9.21 -3.70
C GLU A 133 -15.19 9.43 -2.28
N SER A 134 -16.51 9.35 -2.12
CA SER A 134 -17.15 9.46 -0.79
C SER A 134 -16.71 8.34 0.17
N ALA A 135 -16.50 7.13 -0.33
CA ALA A 135 -16.01 6.02 0.48
C ALA A 135 -14.56 6.26 0.92
N VAL A 136 -13.70 6.75 0.01
CA VAL A 136 -12.31 7.11 0.31
C VAL A 136 -12.24 8.25 1.33
N GLN A 137 -13.04 9.32 1.17
CA GLN A 137 -13.13 10.42 2.14
C GLN A 137 -13.58 9.93 3.51
N THR A 138 -14.60 9.06 3.55
CA THR A 138 -15.09 8.47 4.80
C THR A 138 -14.01 7.60 5.46
N GLN A 139 -13.25 6.82 4.67
CA GLN A 139 -12.13 6.04 5.16
C GLN A 139 -11.03 6.92 5.73
N LEU A 140 -10.64 8.00 5.04
CA LEU A 140 -9.67 8.98 5.54
C LEU A 140 -10.12 9.63 6.85
N TYR A 141 -11.40 10.04 6.92
CA TYR A 141 -11.96 10.63 8.13
C TYR A 141 -11.90 9.65 9.31
N ARG A 142 -12.33 8.40 9.10
CA ARG A 142 -12.27 7.36 10.14
C ARG A 142 -10.85 7.00 10.52
N ALA A 143 -9.93 6.94 9.56
CA ALA A 143 -8.51 6.70 9.81
C ALA A 143 -7.91 7.79 10.70
N ARG A 144 -8.15 9.08 10.38
CA ARG A 144 -7.71 10.21 11.20
C ARG A 144 -8.29 10.15 12.61
N LYS A 145 -9.56 9.78 12.76
CA LYS A 145 -10.20 9.66 14.09
C LYS A 145 -9.55 8.56 14.93
N LEU A 146 -9.23 7.41 14.32
CA LEU A 146 -8.53 6.31 14.99
C LEU A 146 -7.11 6.71 15.38
N LEU A 147 -6.35 7.31 14.45
CA LEU A 147 -5.00 7.81 14.71
C LEU A 147 -4.99 8.86 15.82
N LYS A 148 -5.99 9.75 15.87
CA LYS A 148 -6.12 10.76 16.93
C LYS A 148 -6.41 10.14 18.30
N ALA A 149 -7.18 9.05 18.36
CA ALA A 149 -7.42 8.34 19.61
C ALA A 149 -6.13 7.69 20.12
N GLU A 150 -5.43 6.98 19.24
CA GLU A 150 -4.17 6.30 19.57
C GLU A 150 -3.08 7.29 20.02
N LEU A 151 -2.83 8.32 19.20
CA LEU A 151 -1.80 9.32 19.49
C LEU A 151 -2.23 10.30 20.59
N GLY A 152 -3.52 10.43 20.88
CA GLY A 152 -4.03 11.31 21.93
C GLY A 152 -3.84 10.74 23.33
N GLU A 153 -3.86 9.41 23.47
CA GLU A 153 -3.63 8.73 24.75
C GLU A 153 -2.15 8.66 25.14
N GLU A 154 -1.23 8.65 24.16
CA GLU A 154 0.23 8.64 24.40
C GLU A 154 0.80 9.96 24.96
N PHE A 155 0.07 11.08 24.91
CA PHE A 155 0.52 12.37 25.46
C PHE A 155 -0.09 12.73 26.82
N GLU A 156 -1.00 11.93 27.37
CA GLU A 156 -1.62 12.15 28.69
C GLU A 156 -1.15 11.16 29.78
N SER A 157 -0.19 10.27 29.47
CA SER A 157 0.37 9.28 30.40
C SER A 157 1.82 9.57 30.79
#